data_AF-A0A2G2GD51-F1
#
_entry.id   AF-A0A2G2GD51-F1
#
_cell.length_a   1.000
_cell.length_b   1.000
_cell.length_c   1.000
_cell.angle_alpha   90.00
_cell.angle_beta   90.00
_cell.angle_gamma   90.00
#
_symmetry.space_group_name_H-M   'P 1'
#
loop_
_entity.id
_entity.type
_entity.pdbx_description
1 polymer ?
#
loop_
_entity_poly.entity_id
_entity_poly.type
_entity_poly.pdbx_seq_one_letter_code
_entity_poly.pdbx_strand_id
1 'polypeptide(L)' 'MQPPIKVHLRHARELQYCSSGIRDFCKMYNLKFMVLVREGLDADDLFATGDTLAINMAQRAVDEWSEENGG' A
#
# COMPACT_ATOMS: atom_id res chain seq x y z
N MET A 1 0.10 16.85 11.88
CA MET A 1 -0.05 15.38 11.77
C MET A 1 -0.86 15.15 10.51
N GLN A 2 -0.25 14.62 9.46
CA GLN A 2 -0.98 14.26 8.24
C GLN A 2 -1.79 13.00 8.56
N PRO A 3 -3.01 12.83 8.03
CA PRO A 3 -3.80 11.62 8.28
C PRO A 3 -3.03 10.39 7.80
N PRO A 4 -3.18 9.23 8.49
CA PRO A 4 -2.52 8.00 8.06
C PRO A 4 -3.05 7.59 6.68
N ILE A 5 -2.16 7.59 5.69
CA ILE A 5 -2.48 7.25 4.30
C ILE A 5 -2.65 5.74 4.22
N LYS A 6 -3.87 5.30 3.90
CA LYS A 6 -4.21 3.88 3.81
C LYS A 6 -3.92 3.36 2.41
N VAL A 7 -3.09 2.32 2.36
CA VAL A 7 -2.74 1.61 1.14
C VAL A 7 -3.69 0.44 0.97
N HIS A 8 -4.40 0.43 -0.16
CA HIS A 8 -5.34 -0.63 -0.51
C HIS A 8 -4.84 -1.43 -1.72
N LEU A 9 -5.49 -2.57 -1.97
CA LEU A 9 -5.23 -3.40 -3.14
C LEU A 9 -5.38 -2.62 -4.47
N ARG A 10 -6.21 -1.57 -4.51
CA ARG A 10 -6.39 -0.73 -5.72
C ARG A 10 -5.08 -0.10 -6.19
N HIS A 11 -4.28 0.47 -5.29
CA HIS A 11 -2.99 1.10 -5.63
C HIS A 11 -2.02 0.08 -6.21
N ALA A 12 -2.06 -1.14 -5.68
CA ALA A 12 -1.23 -2.21 -6.20
C ALA A 12 -1.66 -2.65 -7.62
N ARG A 13 -2.97 -2.63 -7.92
CA ARG A 13 -3.48 -2.91 -9.28
C ARG A 13 -3.12 -1.81 -10.27
N GLU A 14 -3.11 -0.55 -9.84
CA GLU A 14 -2.67 0.58 -10.68
C GLU A 14 -1.18 0.48 -11.05
N LEU A 15 -0.36 -0.02 -10.12
CA LEU A 15 1.05 -0.34 -10.36
C LEU A 15 1.27 -1.64 -11.18
N GLN A 16 0.20 -2.22 -11.72
CA GLN A 16 0.19 -3.48 -12.46
C GLN A 16 0.78 -4.67 -11.68
N TYR A 17 0.75 -4.64 -10.35
CA TYR A 17 1.18 -5.79 -9.55
C TYR A 17 0.18 -6.93 -9.61
N CYS A 18 0.71 -8.14 -9.79
CA CYS A 18 -0.09 -9.36 -9.77
C CYS A 18 -0.56 -9.67 -8.34
N SER A 19 -1.81 -10.13 -8.21
CA SER A 19 -2.37 -10.59 -6.93
C SER A 19 -1.56 -11.71 -6.27
N SER A 20 -0.80 -12.49 -7.05
CA SER A 20 0.14 -13.48 -6.54
C SER A 20 1.32 -12.84 -5.81
N GLY A 21 1.97 -11.85 -6.43
CA GLY A 21 3.11 -11.14 -5.83
C GLY A 21 2.75 -10.42 -4.54
N ILE A 22 1.58 -9.79 -4.48
CA ILE A 22 1.08 -9.15 -3.25
C ILE A 22 0.79 -10.19 -2.18
N ARG A 23 0.21 -11.34 -2.54
CA ARG A 23 -0.06 -12.41 -1.58
C ARG A 23 1.23 -12.97 -0.98
N ASP A 24 2.27 -13.13 -1.80
CA ASP A 24 3.57 -13.64 -1.35
C ASP A 24 4.30 -12.59 -0.51
N PHE A 25 4.27 -11.32 -0.92
CA PHE A 25 4.73 -10.20 -0.11
C PHE A 25 4.03 -10.15 1.26
N CYS A 26 2.70 -10.25 1.28
CA CYS A 26 1.94 -10.26 2.54
C CYS A 26 2.37 -11.42 3.44
N LYS A 27 2.63 -12.61 2.88
CA LYS A 27 3.15 -13.74 3.67
C LYS A 27 4.56 -13.49 4.19
N MET A 28 5.45 -12.92 3.36
CA MET A 28 6.84 -12.66 3.69
C MET A 28 6.98 -11.67 4.85
N TYR A 29 6.17 -10.61 4.84
CA TYR A 29 6.18 -9.57 5.87
C TYR A 29 5.15 -9.81 6.99
N ASN A 30 4.52 -10.99 7.02
CA ASN A 30 3.46 -11.35 7.96
C ASN A 30 2.29 -10.33 7.99
N LEU A 31 2.06 -9.65 6.86
CA LEU A 31 0.97 -8.70 6.66
C LEU A 31 -0.31 -9.45 6.31
N LYS A 32 -1.44 -8.99 6.84
CA LYS A 32 -2.73 -9.60 6.56
C LYS A 32 -3.32 -9.05 5.27
N PHE A 33 -3.29 -9.85 4.20
CA PHE A 33 -3.92 -9.51 2.92
C PHE A 33 -5.41 -9.10 3.07
N MET A 34 -6.14 -9.77 3.95
CA MET A 34 -7.53 -9.40 4.24
C MET A 34 -7.67 -7.98 4.82
N VAL A 35 -6.70 -7.55 5.64
CA VAL A 35 -6.67 -6.18 6.18
C VAL A 35 -6.38 -5.19 5.06
N LEU A 36 -5.39 -5.46 4.21
CA LEU A 36 -5.09 -4.64 3.01
C LEU A 36 -6.32 -4.42 2.12
N VAL A 37 -7.18 -5.43 1.96
CA VAL A 37 -8.38 -5.34 1.13
C VAL A 37 -9.55 -4.63 1.83
N ARG A 38 -9.79 -4.91 3.12
CA ARG A 38 -10.95 -4.38 3.84
C ARG A 38 -10.71 -3.03 4.49
N GLU A 39 -9.58 -2.86 5.14
CA GLU A 39 -9.26 -1.67 5.95
C GLU A 39 -8.13 -0.84 5.35
N GLY A 40 -7.26 -1.46 4.56
CA GLY A 40 -6.01 -0.86 4.10
C GLY A 40 -4.89 -1.01 5.13
N LEU A 41 -3.65 -1.00 4.66
CA LEU A 41 -2.46 -0.97 5.51
C LEU A 41 -1.92 0.45 5.59
N ASP A 42 -1.22 0.78 6.67
CA ASP A 42 -0.60 2.10 6.78
C ASP A 42 0.60 2.22 5.84
N ALA A 43 0.68 3.35 5.12
CA ALA A 43 1.79 3.65 4.24
C ALA A 43 3.13 3.66 5.00
N ASP A 44 3.15 4.15 6.24
CA ASP A 44 4.34 4.14 7.09
C ASP A 44 4.83 2.72 7.40
N ASP A 45 3.92 1.78 7.68
CA ASP A 45 4.27 0.37 7.91
C ASP A 45 4.91 -0.24 6.65
N LEU A 46 4.40 0.13 5.47
CA LEU A 46 4.93 -0.31 4.19
C LEU A 46 6.31 0.30 3.91
N PHE A 47 6.52 1.59 4.16
CA PHE A 47 7.85 2.21 4.06
C PHE A 47 8.85 1.57 5.04
N ALA A 48 8.41 1.22 6.25
CA ALA A 48 9.24 0.57 7.26
C ALA A 48 9.70 -0.85 6.87
N THR A 49 8.99 -1.54 5.97
CA THR A 49 9.42 -2.85 5.48
C THR A 49 10.71 -2.79 4.64
N GLY A 50 11.02 -1.63 4.04
CA GLY A 50 12.17 -1.44 3.16
C GLY A 50 12.09 -2.18 1.82
N ASP A 51 10.94 -2.79 1.51
CA ASP A 51 10.73 -3.52 0.26
C ASP A 51 10.32 -2.57 -0.87
N THR A 52 10.90 -2.74 -2.05
CA THR A 52 10.59 -1.92 -3.23
C THR A 52 9.10 -1.96 -3.59
N LEU A 53 8.45 -3.12 -3.48
CA LEU A 53 7.01 -3.25 -3.76
C LEU A 53 6.18 -2.47 -2.73
N ALA A 54 6.52 -2.58 -1.45
CA ALA A 54 5.84 -1.87 -0.38
C ALA A 54 5.97 -0.35 -0.52
N ILE A 55 7.19 0.12 -0.78
CA ILE A 55 7.51 1.52 -1.01
C ILE A 55 6.72 2.05 -2.21
N ASN A 56 6.70 1.32 -3.34
CA ASN A 56 5.94 1.74 -4.52
C ASN A 56 4.43 1.83 -4.24
N MET A 57 3.87 0.84 -3.54
CA MET A 57 2.45 0.85 -3.15
C MET A 57 2.10 2.00 -2.21
N ALA A 58 2.96 2.26 -1.22
CA ALA A 58 2.81 3.37 -0.29
C ALA A 58 2.92 4.72 -0.99
N GLN A 59 3.90 4.87 -1.88
CA GLN A 59 4.09 6.07 -2.69
C GLN A 59 2.85 6.34 -3.56
N ARG A 60 2.30 5.33 -4.24
CA ARG A 60 1.10 5.52 -5.06
C ARG A 60 -0.11 5.99 -4.25
N ALA A 61 -0.27 5.48 -3.03
CA ALA A 61 -1.32 5.95 -2.13
C ALA A 61 -1.10 7.40 -1.66
N VAL A 62 0.16 7.78 -1.45
CA VAL A 62 0.53 9.16 -1.10
C VAL A 62 0.25 10.11 -2.26
N ASP A 63 0.58 9.71 -3.49
CA ASP A 63 0.33 10.50 -4.69
C ASP A 63 -1.18 10.73 -4.88
N GLU A 64 -2.00 9.67 -4.77
CA GLU A 64 -3.46 9.78 -4.85
C GLU A 64 -4.02 10.69 -3.76
N TRP A 65 -3.56 10.54 -2.51
CA TRP A 65 -3.99 11.40 -1.41
C TRP A 65 -3.61 12.87 -1.66
N SER A 66 -2.42 13.13 -2.20
CA SER A 66 -1.96 14.48 -2.55
C SER A 66 -2.76 15.08 -3.71
N GLU A 67 -3.17 14.26 -4.70
CA GLU A 67 -4.01 14.67 -5.81
C GLU A 67 -5.43 15.03 -5.33
N GLU A 68 -6.02 14.21 -4.44
CA GLU A 68 -7.38 14.41 -3.91
C GLU A 68 -7.49 15.59 -2.93
N ASN A 69 -6.41 15.91 -2.20
CA ASN A 69 -6.40 16.99 -1.19
C ASN A 69 -5.73 18.29 -1.69
N GLY A 70 -5.26 18.30 -2.94
CA GLY A 70 -4.46 19.39 -3.52
C GLY A 70 -5.16 20.23 -4.60
N GLY A 71 -6.49 20.15 -4.74
CA GLY A 71 -7.31 20.91 -5.70
C GLY A 71 -8.23 21.93 -5.06
#